data_AF-A0A6G0VJU7-F1
#
_entry.id   AF-A0A6G0VJU7-F1
#
_cell.length_a   1.000
_cell.length_b   1.000
_cell.length_c   1.000
_cell.angle_alpha   90.00
_cell.angle_beta   90.00
_cell.angle_gamma   90.00
#
_symmetry.space_group_name_H-M   'P 1'
#
loop_
_entity.id
_entity.type
_entity.pdbx_description
1 polymer ?
#
loop_
_entity_poly.entity_id
_entity_poly.type
_entity_poly.pdbx_seq_one_letter_code
_entity_poly.pdbx_strand_id
1 'polypeptide(L)'
;MDNTVEVVPENWCIKKGYCAWPNTKKKSELKNAIMNRIKPKKQTFNFFEARTLASNIDDFQVAQKKCTVAKTKSDLSSFEDTVNLRKVRKRKVVKNSDSTDGEFSDESSDSMPSLSST
;
A
#
# COMPACT_ATOMS: atom_id res chain seq x y z
N MET A 1 -27.53 2.34 -6.19
CA MET A 1 -26.26 2.20 -6.93
C MET A 1 -25.19 1.91 -5.90
N ASP A 2 -24.65 0.69 -5.88
CA ASP A 2 -23.58 0.33 -4.96
C ASP A 2 -22.23 0.77 -5.56
N ASN A 3 -21.73 1.93 -5.12
CA ASN A 3 -20.45 2.49 -5.57
C ASN A 3 -19.28 1.83 -4.84
N THR A 4 -19.18 0.50 -4.93
CA THR A 4 -18.13 -0.27 -4.25
C THR A 4 -16.99 -0.57 -5.21
N VAL A 5 -15.75 -0.32 -4.79
CA VAL A 5 -14.53 -0.71 -5.52
C VAL A 5 -13.94 -1.95 -4.85
N GLU A 6 -13.66 -3.01 -5.61
CA GLU A 6 -13.01 -4.22 -5.07
C GLU A 6 -11.83 -4.65 -5.95
N VAL A 7 -10.90 -5.41 -5.36
CA VAL A 7 -9.79 -6.00 -6.09
C VAL A 7 -10.24 -7.35 -6.63
N VAL A 8 -10.16 -7.51 -7.94
CA VAL A 8 -10.50 -8.76 -8.62
C VAL A 8 -9.35 -9.24 -9.49
N PRO A 9 -9.27 -10.57 -9.73
CA PRO A 9 -8.41 -11.11 -10.76
C PRO A 9 -8.74 -10.53 -12.15
N GLU A 10 -7.72 -10.36 -12.99
CA GLU A 10 -7.88 -9.81 -14.34
C GLU A 10 -8.82 -10.67 -15.21
N ASN A 11 -8.78 -11.99 -15.04
CA ASN A 11 -9.64 -12.91 -15.80
C ASN A 11 -11.14 -12.79 -15.46
N TRP A 12 -11.51 -12.01 -14.44
CA TRP A 12 -12.90 -11.69 -14.12
C TRP A 12 -13.37 -10.43 -14.85
N CYS A 13 -12.45 -9.57 -15.29
CA CYS A 13 -12.74 -8.38 -16.08
C CYS A 13 -12.95 -8.77 -17.55
N ILE A 14 -14.17 -8.60 -18.03
CA ILE A 14 -14.54 -8.86 -19.42
C ILE A 14 -14.45 -7.56 -20.20
N LYS A 15 -13.87 -7.62 -21.41
CA LYS A 15 -13.67 -6.47 -22.33
C LYS A 15 -14.94 -5.66 -22.66
N LYS A 16 -16.13 -6.19 -22.36
CA LYS A 16 -17.43 -5.54 -22.56
C LYS A 16 -17.84 -4.61 -21.40
N GLY A 17 -16.96 -4.33 -20.43
CA GLY A 17 -17.29 -3.53 -19.25
C GLY A 17 -18.11 -4.30 -18.22
N TYR A 18 -17.89 -5.61 -18.13
CA TYR A 18 -18.52 -6.47 -17.12
C TYR A 18 -17.46 -7.13 -16.26
N CYS A 19 -17.73 -7.29 -14.97
CA CYS A 19 -16.93 -8.07 -14.05
C CYS A 19 -17.70 -9.31 -13.61
N ALA A 20 -17.05 -10.46 -13.65
CA ALA A 20 -17.55 -11.67 -13.02
C ALA A 20 -17.39 -11.57 -11.50
N TRP A 21 -18.41 -11.99 -10.76
CA TRP A 21 -18.37 -12.08 -9.31
C TRP A 21 -19.01 -13.40 -8.85
N PRO A 22 -18.38 -14.16 -7.95
CA PRO A 22 -18.90 -15.46 -7.53
C PRO A 22 -20.25 -15.29 -6.81
N ASN A 23 -21.21 -16.16 -7.14
CA ASN A 23 -22.52 -16.18 -6.48
C ASN A 23 -22.47 -16.93 -5.13
N THR A 24 -21.38 -16.77 -4.39
CA THR A 24 -21.15 -17.43 -3.11
C THR A 24 -21.45 -16.48 -1.97
N LYS A 25 -22.24 -16.91 -0.99
CA LYS A 25 -22.52 -16.13 0.23
C LYS A 25 -21.37 -16.16 1.24
N LYS A 26 -20.45 -17.13 1.10
CA LYS A 26 -19.35 -17.33 2.05
C LYS A 26 -18.13 -16.49 1.68
N LYS A 27 -17.66 -15.68 2.64
CA LYS A 27 -16.46 -14.84 2.48
C LYS A 27 -15.18 -15.66 2.25
N SER A 28 -15.09 -16.87 2.81
CA SER A 28 -13.93 -17.76 2.62
C SER A 28 -13.82 -18.27 1.19
N GLU A 29 -14.94 -18.72 0.60
CA GLU A 29 -15.00 -19.18 -0.79
C GLU A 29 -14.65 -18.04 -1.76
N LEU A 30 -15.13 -16.83 -1.48
CA LEU A 30 -14.79 -15.63 -2.25
C LEU A 30 -13.29 -15.32 -2.21
N LYS A 31 -12.68 -15.31 -1.03
CA LYS A 31 -11.23 -15.10 -0.87
C LYS A 31 -10.43 -16.16 -1.62
N ASN A 32 -10.82 -17.43 -1.50
CA ASN A 32 -10.19 -18.53 -2.22
C ASN A 32 -10.34 -18.37 -3.74
N ALA A 33 -11.50 -17.91 -4.22
CA ALA A 33 -11.73 -17.69 -5.64
C ALA A 33 -10.83 -16.58 -6.22
N ILE A 34 -10.63 -15.49 -5.46
CA ILE A 34 -9.71 -14.41 -5.82
C ILE A 34 -8.27 -14.92 -5.81
N MET A 35 -7.85 -15.57 -4.73
CA MET A 35 -6.47 -16.02 -4.55
C MET A 35 -6.05 -17.08 -5.58
N ASN A 36 -6.95 -18.02 -5.88
CA ASN A 36 -6.74 -19.05 -6.90
C ASN A 36 -7.05 -18.58 -8.32
N ARG A 37 -7.45 -17.31 -8.51
CA ARG A 37 -7.80 -16.72 -9.81
C ARG A 37 -8.77 -17.61 -10.61
N ILE A 38 -9.78 -18.17 -9.95
CA ILE A 38 -10.68 -19.18 -10.54
C ILE A 38 -11.35 -18.62 -11.79
N LYS A 39 -11.34 -19.36 -12.89
CA LYS A 39 -11.99 -18.90 -14.13
C LYS A 39 -13.52 -18.82 -13.96
N PRO A 40 -14.15 -17.69 -14.28
CA PRO A 40 -15.59 -17.54 -14.09
C PRO A 40 -16.39 -18.45 -15.01
N LYS A 41 -17.37 -19.17 -14.44
CA LYS A 41 -18.32 -20.03 -15.16
C LYS A 41 -19.73 -19.46 -15.03
N LYS A 42 -20.53 -19.51 -16.09
CA LYS A 42 -21.89 -18.92 -16.15
C LYS A 42 -22.85 -19.41 -15.05
N GLN A 43 -22.66 -20.62 -14.53
CA GLN A 43 -23.53 -21.20 -13.50
C GLN A 43 -23.17 -20.77 -12.07
N THR A 44 -21.92 -20.36 -11.84
CA THR A 44 -21.39 -20.06 -10.48
C THR A 44 -21.01 -18.60 -10.29
N PHE A 45 -20.96 -17.82 -11.37
CA PHE A 45 -20.64 -16.39 -11.35
C PHE A 45 -21.78 -15.57 -11.93
N ASN A 46 -22.04 -14.44 -11.28
CA ASN A 46 -22.86 -13.37 -11.80
C ASN A 46 -21.97 -12.36 -12.53
N PHE A 47 -22.51 -11.70 -13.55
CA PHE A 47 -21.80 -10.66 -14.29
C PHE A 47 -22.44 -9.32 -13.98
N PHE A 48 -21.63 -8.40 -13.46
CA PHE A 48 -22.06 -7.05 -13.10
C PHE A 48 -21.39 -6.05 -14.03
N GLU A 49 -22.10 -4.99 -14.39
CA GLU A 49 -21.49 -3.88 -15.12
C GLU A 49 -20.43 -3.21 -14.23
N ALA A 50 -19.21 -3.08 -14.75
CA ALA A 50 -18.07 -2.59 -13.98
C ALA A 50 -17.04 -1.91 -14.89
N ARG A 51 -16.35 -0.91 -14.34
CA ARG A 51 -15.25 -0.22 -15.01
C ARG A 51 -13.91 -0.59 -14.37
N THR A 52 -12.94 -0.96 -15.18
CA THR A 52 -11.56 -1.17 -14.70
C THR A 52 -10.90 0.17 -14.39
N LEU A 53 -10.47 0.37 -13.15
CA LEU A 53 -9.78 1.59 -12.71
C LEU A 53 -8.25 1.47 -12.79
N ALA A 54 -7.72 0.26 -12.62
CA ALA A 54 -6.29 -0.04 -12.75
C ALA A 54 -6.11 -1.49 -13.21
N SER A 55 -5.09 -1.73 -14.04
CA SER A 55 -4.71 -3.04 -14.58
C SER A 55 -3.19 -3.25 -14.47
N ASN A 56 -2.70 -4.45 -14.81
CA ASN A 56 -1.27 -4.80 -14.81
C ASN A 56 -0.58 -4.61 -13.44
N ILE A 57 -1.17 -5.16 -12.39
CA ILE A 57 -0.59 -5.16 -11.04
C ILE A 57 -0.38 -6.60 -10.61
N ASP A 58 0.88 -7.02 -10.51
CA ASP A 58 1.24 -8.39 -10.16
C ASP A 58 1.04 -8.70 -8.67
N ASP A 59 1.26 -7.69 -7.82
CA ASP A 59 1.19 -7.83 -6.37
C ASP A 59 -0.19 -7.47 -5.80
N PHE A 60 -0.79 -8.39 -5.06
CA PHE A 60 -2.11 -8.22 -4.47
C PHE A 60 -2.13 -7.10 -3.42
N GLN A 61 -1.06 -6.93 -2.63
CA GLN A 61 -1.02 -5.87 -1.63
C GLN A 61 -0.98 -4.48 -2.28
N VAL A 62 -0.22 -4.33 -3.37
CA VAL A 62 -0.23 -3.09 -4.18
C VAL A 62 -1.62 -2.82 -4.75
N ALA A 63 -2.30 -3.84 -5.29
CA ALA A 63 -3.65 -3.70 -5.82
C ALA A 63 -4.65 -3.27 -4.73
N GLN A 64 -4.55 -3.85 -3.54
CA GLN A 64 -5.40 -3.49 -2.40
C GLN A 64 -5.20 -2.04 -1.95
N LYS A 65 -3.95 -1.57 -1.87
CA LYS A 65 -3.64 -0.16 -1.56
C LYS A 65 -4.28 0.78 -2.57
N LYS A 66 -4.15 0.49 -3.87
CA LYS A 66 -4.79 1.28 -4.93
C LYS A 66 -6.32 1.25 -4.83
N CYS A 67 -6.91 0.10 -4.53
CA CYS A 67 -8.35 -0.03 -4.30
C CYS A 67 -8.83 0.81 -3.11
N THR A 68 -8.10 0.82 -1.98
CA THR A 68 -8.46 1.67 -0.84
C THR A 68 -8.43 3.17 -1.18
N VAL A 69 -7.47 3.60 -2.00
CA VAL A 69 -7.39 4.98 -2.49
C VAL A 69 -8.57 5.29 -3.42
N ALA A 70 -8.92 4.36 -4.31
CA ALA A 70 -10.06 4.51 -5.21
C ALA A 70 -11.40 4.57 -4.49
N LYS A 71 -11.56 3.88 -3.35
CA LYS A 71 -12.76 4.00 -2.50
C LYS A 71 -12.92 5.38 -1.87
N THR A 72 -11.81 6.07 -1.61
CA THR A 72 -11.81 7.35 -0.88
C THR A 72 -11.75 8.57 -1.77
N LYS A 73 -11.17 8.48 -2.97
CA LYS A 73 -11.13 9.59 -3.93
C LYS A 73 -12.36 9.60 -4.83
N SER A 74 -13.33 10.45 -4.48
CA SER A 74 -14.49 10.78 -5.34
C SER A 74 -14.11 11.66 -6.55
N ASP A 75 -12.96 12.34 -6.50
CA ASP A 75 -12.43 13.19 -7.56
C ASP A 75 -11.02 12.73 -7.96
N LEU A 76 -10.85 12.28 -9.21
CA LEU A 76 -9.57 11.83 -9.79
C LEU A 76 -9.01 12.82 -10.82
N SER A 77 -8.95 14.11 -10.50
CA SER A 77 -7.93 14.98 -11.10
C SER A 77 -6.62 14.73 -10.33
N SER A 78 -5.55 14.31 -11.01
CA SER A 78 -4.21 14.08 -10.45
C SER A 78 -3.94 12.71 -9.77
N PHE A 79 -4.03 11.61 -10.53
CA PHE A 79 -3.33 10.36 -10.13
C PHE A 79 -2.55 9.66 -11.26
N GLU A 80 -2.42 10.22 -12.46
CA GLU A 80 -1.51 9.66 -13.47
C GLU A 80 -0.04 10.11 -13.35
N ASP A 81 0.30 11.13 -12.53
CA ASP A 81 1.65 11.71 -12.50
C ASP A 81 2.60 11.22 -11.39
N THR A 82 2.24 10.21 -10.58
CA THR A 82 3.03 9.88 -9.37
C THR A 82 3.87 8.61 -9.43
N VAL A 83 3.95 7.94 -10.58
CA VAL A 83 4.78 6.72 -10.71
C VAL A 83 6.28 7.06 -10.88
N ASN A 84 6.66 8.32 -11.13
CA ASN A 84 8.05 8.72 -11.39
C ASN A 84 8.72 9.67 -10.37
N LEU A 85 8.13 9.93 -9.19
CA LEU A 85 8.73 10.86 -8.20
C LEU A 85 9.11 10.16 -6.88
N ARG A 86 9.89 9.08 -6.95
CA ARG A 86 10.61 8.54 -5.79
C ARG A 86 12.10 8.84 -5.90
N LYS A 87 12.52 10.00 -5.37
CA LYS A 87 13.72 10.24 -4.53
C LYS A 87 14.16 11.71 -4.62
N VAL A 88 13.66 12.55 -3.74
CA VAL A 88 14.44 13.71 -3.28
C VAL A 88 14.95 13.35 -1.89
N ARG A 89 16.21 12.88 -1.83
CA ARG A 89 16.96 12.79 -0.58
C ARG A 89 17.03 14.20 -0.01
N LYS A 90 16.47 14.45 1.17
CA LYS A 90 16.83 15.64 1.96
C LYS A 90 18.31 15.50 2.34
N ARG A 91 19.21 16.16 1.60
CA ARG A 91 20.55 16.46 2.11
C ARG A 91 20.37 17.64 3.07
N LYS A 92 20.55 17.41 4.36
CA LYS A 92 20.70 18.46 5.35
C LYS A 92 21.97 19.23 4.97
N VAL A 93 21.81 20.48 4.52
CA VAL A 93 22.92 21.43 4.38
C VAL A 93 23.38 21.75 5.80
N VAL A 94 24.54 21.23 6.19
CA VAL A 94 25.27 21.76 7.36
C VAL A 94 26.16 22.86 6.81
N LYS A 95 25.78 24.12 7.04
CA LYS A 95 26.66 25.26 6.87
C LYS A 95 27.75 25.16 7.94
N ASN A 96 29.00 25.05 7.48
CA ASN A 96 30.16 25.27 8.33
C ASN A 96 30.41 26.78 8.38
N SER A 97 30.20 27.37 9.54
CA SER A 97 30.69 28.70 9.89
C SER A 97 30.66 28.80 11.41
N ASP A 98 31.82 28.46 11.98
CA ASP A 98 32.59 29.24 12.95
C ASP A 98 31.89 29.86 14.16
N SER A 99 32.59 29.78 15.30
CA SER A 99 32.35 30.41 16.60
C SER A 99 31.41 29.65 17.55
N THR A 100 31.98 28.71 18.30
CA THR A 100 31.44 28.28 19.61
C THR A 100 32.36 28.78 20.71
N ASP A 101 32.08 29.99 21.20
CA ASP A 101 32.38 30.36 22.58
C ASP A 101 31.20 29.85 23.43
N GLY A 102 31.53 29.09 24.48
CA GLY A 102 30.56 28.33 25.23
C GLY A 102 31.26 27.33 26.12
N GLU A 103 32.02 27.86 27.08
CA GLU A 103 32.41 27.12 28.28
C GLU A 103 31.19 26.40 28.86
N PHE A 104 31.26 25.08 28.91
CA PHE A 104 30.60 24.33 29.97
C PHE A 104 31.66 23.41 30.56
N SER A 105 32.12 23.79 31.76
CA SER A 105 32.91 22.92 32.62
C SER A 105 31.96 21.89 33.23
N ASP A 106 32.20 20.61 32.98
CA ASP A 106 31.68 19.54 33.85
C ASP A 106 32.86 18.62 34.18
N GLU A 107 33.56 19.04 35.23
CA GLU A 107 34.49 18.26 36.02
C GLU A 107 33.69 17.30 36.90
N SER A 108 33.81 15.99 36.64
CA SER A 108 34.00 15.01 37.71
C SER A 108 34.37 13.65 37.11
N SER A 109 35.65 13.29 37.25
CA SER A 109 36.14 11.89 37.21
C SER A 109 35.53 11.15 38.43
N ASP A 110 35.21 9.85 38.40
CA ASP A 110 36.22 8.80 38.41
C ASP A 110 35.57 7.40 38.27
N SER A 111 36.14 6.60 37.37
CA SER A 111 36.53 5.18 37.48
C SER A 111 35.68 4.15 38.27
N MET A 112 35.19 3.15 37.52
CA MET A 112 34.95 1.74 37.93
C MET A 112 36.28 1.04 38.29
N PRO A 113 36.38 -0.25 38.75
CA PRO A 113 35.48 -1.22 39.43
C PRO A 113 36.18 -2.00 40.61
N SER A 114 35.52 -3.08 41.09
CA SER A 114 36.11 -4.39 41.55
C SER A 114 36.24 -4.73 43.05
N LEU A 115 35.42 -5.72 43.47
CA LEU A 115 35.67 -6.93 44.29
C LEU A 115 36.83 -6.97 45.31
N SER A 116 36.54 -7.36 46.56
CA SER A 116 36.93 -8.68 47.11
C SER A 116 36.53 -8.87 48.59
N SER A 117 36.24 -10.13 48.92
CA SER A 117 35.93 -10.73 50.22
C SER A 117 37.04 -10.64 51.28
N THR A 118 36.63 -10.62 52.54
CA THR A 118 37.14 -11.50 53.62
C THR A 118 36.21 -11.40 54.83
#